data_AF-A0A5J6U6I3-F1
#
_entry.id   AF-A0A5J6U6I3-F1
#
_cell.length_a   1.000
_cell.length_b   1.000
_cell.length_c   1.000
_cell.angle_alpha   90.00
_cell.angle_beta   90.00
_cell.angle_gamma   90.00
#
_symmetry.space_group_name_H-M   'P 1'
#
loop_
_entity.id
_entity.type
_entity.pdbx_description
1 polymer ?
#
loop_
_entity_poly.entity_id
_entity_poly.type
_entity_poly.pdbx_seq_one_letter_code
_entity_poly.pdbx_strand_id
1 'polypeptide(L)'
;MTPRGGRGRARSRARNQAAQGIFGKSAGELFRVSGAKGNVIGLDPTKIGKKTRDGWAKKRPSRVPPEGDRVKSRKIDPDSPNLSRRDREMADAIKATRKHNGHDRGSNNYAAIRYIDSDGNRRILVTHSDGVHSERMGANYLLDQGIPKRNILDLATERSPCDKRSAYCDQWMKLHIPKTPSTHYTDYDINGTSRSAANRWVDGWARRAVHGS
;
A
#
# COMPACT_ATOMS: atom_id res chain seq x y z
N MET A 1 -32.38 23.51 -31.66
CA MET A 1 -31.34 23.84 -30.65
C MET A 1 -31.33 22.75 -29.59
N THR A 2 -30.26 21.96 -29.50
CA THR A 2 -30.12 20.86 -28.54
C THR A 2 -29.03 21.22 -27.55
N PRO A 3 -29.28 21.28 -26.23
CA PRO A 3 -28.20 21.47 -25.28
C PRO A 3 -27.53 20.13 -24.98
N ARG A 4 -26.28 19.98 -25.43
CA ARG A 4 -25.33 18.99 -24.93
C ARG A 4 -24.59 19.59 -23.72
N GLY A 5 -24.36 18.77 -22.70
CA GLY A 5 -23.16 18.89 -21.86
C GLY A 5 -23.39 19.23 -20.39
N GLY A 6 -23.67 18.20 -19.57
CA GLY A 6 -23.74 18.35 -18.12
C GLY A 6 -23.46 17.06 -17.33
N ARG A 7 -22.60 16.15 -17.83
CA ARG A 7 -22.35 14.84 -17.18
C ARG A 7 -20.99 14.67 -16.50
N GLY A 8 -20.15 15.71 -16.47
CA GLY A 8 -18.81 15.67 -15.87
C GLY A 8 -18.78 15.91 -14.35
N ARG A 9 -19.53 16.91 -13.86
CA ARG A 9 -19.47 17.36 -12.45
C ARG A 9 -20.24 16.49 -11.45
N ALA A 10 -21.32 15.85 -11.87
CA ALA A 10 -22.11 14.99 -10.97
C ALA A 10 -21.37 13.70 -10.60
N ARG A 11 -20.59 13.14 -11.53
CA ARG A 11 -19.83 11.90 -11.31
C ARG A 11 -18.64 12.08 -10.38
N SER A 12 -18.00 13.25 -10.37
CA SER A 12 -16.89 13.53 -9.43
C SER A 12 -17.38 13.74 -7.99
N ARG A 13 -18.54 14.40 -7.79
CA ARG A 13 -19.16 14.54 -6.47
C ARG A 13 -19.57 13.19 -5.86
N ALA A 14 -20.22 12.32 -6.64
CA ALA A 14 -20.60 10.99 -6.18
C ALA A 14 -19.39 10.08 -5.88
N ARG A 15 -18.29 10.23 -6.62
CA ARG A 15 -17.01 9.51 -6.35
C ARG A 15 -16.38 9.94 -5.03
N ASN A 16 -16.43 11.22 -4.69
CA ASN A 16 -15.88 11.75 -3.44
C ASN A 16 -16.77 11.45 -2.23
N GLN A 17 -18.11 11.45 -2.38
CA GLN A 17 -19.04 11.16 -1.28
C GLN A 17 -18.94 9.73 -0.74
N ALA A 18 -18.68 8.73 -1.60
CA ALA A 18 -18.57 7.36 -1.12
C ALA A 18 -17.24 7.05 -0.40
N ALA A 19 -16.20 7.87 -0.58
CA ALA A 19 -14.98 7.82 0.22
C ALA A 19 -15.12 8.53 1.57
N GLN A 20 -16.05 9.50 1.68
CA GLN A 20 -16.36 10.20 2.94
C GLN A 20 -16.98 9.28 4.00
N GLY A 21 -17.70 8.22 3.59
CA GLY A 21 -18.34 7.29 4.53
C GLY A 21 -17.37 6.36 5.28
N ILE A 22 -16.17 6.13 4.75
CA ILE A 22 -15.19 5.19 5.32
C ILE A 22 -14.08 5.92 6.10
N PHE A 23 -13.79 7.18 5.73
CA PHE A 23 -12.72 7.98 6.34
C PHE A 23 -13.15 9.44 6.47
N GLY A 24 -13.90 9.74 7.53
CA GLY A 24 -14.31 11.10 7.87
C GLY A 24 -13.10 12.00 8.10
N LYS A 25 -12.90 12.97 7.20
CA LYS A 25 -11.84 14.01 7.09
C LYS A 25 -10.71 13.78 6.08
N SER A 26 -10.61 12.61 5.45
CA SER A 26 -9.43 12.26 4.62
C SER A 26 -9.75 11.98 3.14
N ALA A 27 -10.96 12.35 2.70
CA ALA A 27 -11.50 11.98 1.38
C ALA A 27 -10.69 12.53 0.17
N GLY A 28 -9.82 13.53 0.37
CA GLY A 28 -8.97 14.06 -0.71
C GLY A 28 -7.78 13.16 -1.06
N GLU A 29 -7.30 12.38 -0.08
CA GLU A 29 -6.09 11.55 -0.17
C GLU A 29 -6.40 10.16 -0.74
N LEU A 30 -7.65 9.71 -0.61
CA LEU A 30 -8.09 8.40 -1.05
C LEU A 30 -8.73 8.42 -2.44
N PHE A 31 -8.61 7.31 -3.17
CA PHE A 31 -9.26 7.13 -4.47
C PHE A 31 -9.73 5.68 -4.67
N ARG A 32 -10.74 5.53 -5.53
CA ARG A 32 -11.18 4.21 -5.99
C ARG A 32 -10.27 3.72 -7.10
N VAL A 33 -9.76 2.51 -6.95
CA VAL A 33 -8.88 1.89 -7.94
C VAL A 33 -9.70 1.30 -9.07
N SER A 34 -9.56 1.84 -10.27
CA SER A 34 -10.23 1.30 -11.46
C SER A 34 -9.71 -0.10 -11.79
N GLY A 35 -10.61 -1.04 -12.05
CA GLY A 35 -10.25 -2.43 -12.38
C GLY A 35 -9.85 -3.29 -11.18
N ALA A 36 -9.94 -2.77 -9.96
CA ALA A 36 -9.81 -3.56 -8.73
C ALA A 36 -11.20 -3.91 -8.17
N LYS A 37 -11.23 -4.89 -7.26
CA LYS A 37 -12.44 -5.22 -6.49
C LYS A 37 -12.89 -4.01 -5.65
N GLY A 38 -14.20 -3.86 -5.42
CA GLY A 38 -14.78 -2.71 -4.73
C GLY A 38 -14.35 -2.51 -3.26
N ASN A 39 -13.61 -3.45 -2.69
CA ASN A 39 -13.00 -3.35 -1.37
C ASN A 39 -11.57 -2.79 -1.39
N VAL A 40 -11.02 -2.46 -2.56
CA VAL A 40 -9.69 -1.87 -2.74
C VAL A 40 -9.78 -0.35 -2.80
N ILE A 41 -9.01 0.32 -1.96
CA ILE A 41 -8.90 1.78 -1.89
C ILE A 41 -7.44 2.16 -2.06
N GLY A 42 -7.16 3.10 -2.96
CA GLY A 42 -5.85 3.69 -3.13
C GLY A 42 -5.67 4.89 -2.20
N LEU A 43 -4.47 5.04 -1.64
CA LEU A 43 -4.00 6.23 -0.94
C LEU A 43 -2.97 6.91 -1.84
N ASP A 44 -3.19 8.18 -2.13
CA ASP A 44 -2.25 9.05 -2.80
C ASP A 44 -1.39 9.75 -1.74
N PRO A 45 -0.15 9.27 -1.50
CA PRO A 45 0.68 9.83 -0.46
C PRO A 45 1.03 11.29 -0.73
N THR A 46 1.09 11.72 -1.99
CA THR A 46 1.49 13.10 -2.37
C THR A 46 0.55 14.16 -1.82
N LYS A 47 -0.69 13.77 -1.51
CA LYS A 47 -1.71 14.64 -0.91
C LYS A 47 -1.64 14.72 0.61
N ILE A 48 -0.86 13.84 1.24
CA ILE A 48 -0.64 13.86 2.69
C ILE A 48 0.38 14.96 3.01
N GLY A 49 -0.06 15.99 3.72
CA GLY A 49 0.77 17.14 4.06
C GLY A 49 2.03 16.78 4.84
N LYS A 50 3.14 17.49 4.57
CA LYS A 50 4.45 17.28 5.22
C LYS A 50 4.36 17.24 6.75
N LYS A 51 3.57 18.14 7.36
CA LYS A 51 3.36 18.18 8.82
C LYS A 51 2.81 16.87 9.37
N THR A 52 1.89 16.22 8.66
CA THR A 52 1.34 14.92 9.04
C THR A 52 2.42 13.84 8.98
N ARG A 53 3.19 13.79 7.89
CA ARG A 53 4.27 12.82 7.72
C ARG A 53 5.38 12.99 8.76
N ASP A 54 5.79 14.22 9.04
CA ASP A 54 6.77 14.54 10.09
C ASP A 54 6.22 14.16 11.49
N GLY A 55 4.91 14.38 11.71
CA GLY A 55 4.20 13.97 12.91
C GLY A 55 4.25 12.46 13.13
N TRP A 56 4.16 11.65 12.07
CA TRP A 56 4.30 10.19 12.16
C TRP A 56 5.67 9.75 12.64
N ALA A 57 6.75 10.38 12.17
CA ALA A 57 8.09 10.06 12.61
C ALA A 57 8.27 10.31 14.13
N LYS A 58 7.63 11.35 14.67
CA LYS A 58 7.64 11.67 16.11
C LYS A 58 6.74 10.74 16.92
N LYS A 59 5.51 10.50 16.46
CA LYS A 59 4.49 9.70 17.16
C LYS A 59 4.80 8.20 17.14
N ARG A 60 5.40 7.72 16.04
CA ARG A 60 5.70 6.32 15.79
C ARG A 60 7.12 6.19 15.24
N PRO A 61 8.15 6.44 16.08
CA PRO A 61 9.53 6.32 15.67
C PRO A 61 9.86 4.86 15.35
N SER A 62 10.82 4.65 14.46
CA SER A 62 11.52 3.38 14.32
C SER A 62 12.62 3.29 15.38
N ARG A 63 13.07 2.08 15.70
CA ARG A 63 14.28 1.86 16.51
C ARG A 63 15.35 1.20 15.64
N VAL A 64 16.61 1.37 16.02
CA VAL A 64 17.71 0.61 15.42
C VAL A 64 17.51 -0.86 15.80
N PRO A 65 17.49 -1.80 14.83
CA PRO A 65 17.38 -3.22 15.11
C PRO A 65 18.57 -3.69 15.94
N PRO A 66 18.38 -4.53 16.96
CA PRO A 66 19.43 -5.44 17.42
C PRO A 66 19.96 -6.27 16.25
N GLU A 67 21.23 -6.66 16.30
CA GLU A 67 21.82 -7.51 15.27
C GLU A 67 21.01 -8.82 15.09
N GLY A 68 20.73 -9.18 13.84
CA GLY A 68 19.92 -10.37 13.50
C GLY A 68 18.41 -10.23 13.72
N ASP A 69 17.91 -9.16 14.34
CA ASP A 69 16.49 -9.01 14.68
C ASP A 69 15.65 -8.41 13.53
N ARG A 70 15.46 -9.16 12.45
CA ARG A 70 14.67 -8.70 11.27
C ARG A 70 13.19 -9.12 11.34
N VAL A 71 12.31 -8.36 10.67
CA VAL A 71 10.93 -8.86 10.43
C VAL A 71 10.99 -10.07 9.51
N LYS A 72 10.36 -11.16 9.94
CA LYS A 72 10.12 -12.30 9.05
C LYS A 72 9.04 -11.91 8.04
N SER A 73 9.47 -11.65 6.82
CA SER A 73 8.60 -11.49 5.66
C SER A 73 8.69 -12.74 4.79
N ARG A 74 7.54 -13.23 4.31
CA ARG A 74 7.49 -14.39 3.43
C ARG A 74 7.62 -13.92 1.99
N LYS A 75 8.69 -14.31 1.31
CA LYS A 75 8.84 -14.11 -0.14
C LYS A 75 7.80 -14.95 -0.87
N ILE A 76 7.09 -14.34 -1.81
CA ILE A 76 6.12 -15.02 -2.67
C ILE A 76 6.36 -14.62 -4.12
N ASP A 77 6.06 -15.54 -5.04
CA ASP A 77 5.96 -15.20 -6.46
C ASP A 77 4.52 -14.73 -6.75
N PRO A 78 4.29 -13.43 -7.04
CA PRO A 78 2.96 -12.91 -7.32
C PRO A 78 2.41 -13.35 -8.68
N ASP A 79 3.13 -14.11 -9.50
CA ASP A 79 2.61 -14.74 -10.71
C ASP A 79 2.44 -16.26 -10.58
N SER A 80 2.74 -16.83 -9.40
CA SER A 80 2.53 -18.26 -9.16
C SER A 80 1.05 -18.64 -9.37
N PRO A 81 0.76 -19.73 -10.12
CA PRO A 81 -0.60 -20.23 -10.32
C PRO A 81 -1.18 -20.82 -9.03
N ASN A 82 -0.31 -21.26 -8.11
CA ASN A 82 -0.69 -21.86 -6.83
C ASN A 82 -0.74 -20.84 -5.69
N LEU A 83 -0.74 -19.54 -6.02
CA LEU A 83 -0.76 -18.50 -5.01
C LEU A 83 -2.10 -18.53 -4.25
N SER A 84 -2.04 -18.45 -2.92
CA SER A 84 -3.25 -18.40 -2.10
C SER A 84 -4.15 -17.25 -2.57
N ARG A 85 -5.48 -17.44 -2.54
CA ARG A 85 -6.44 -16.38 -2.88
C ARG A 85 -6.15 -15.08 -2.12
N ARG A 86 -5.76 -15.21 -0.85
CA ARG A 86 -5.40 -14.10 0.04
C ARG A 86 -4.22 -13.28 -0.50
N ASP A 87 -3.16 -13.95 -0.95
CA ASP A 87 -1.97 -13.30 -1.48
C ASP A 87 -2.22 -12.74 -2.90
N ARG A 88 -2.97 -13.47 -3.73
CA ARG A 88 -3.37 -13.02 -5.07
C ARG A 88 -4.15 -11.71 -5.02
N GLU A 89 -5.14 -11.62 -4.14
CA GLU A 89 -5.93 -10.39 -3.97
C GLU A 89 -5.07 -9.17 -3.63
N MET A 90 -3.99 -9.34 -2.86
CA MET A 90 -3.07 -8.26 -2.52
C MET A 90 -2.18 -7.87 -3.71
N ALA A 91 -1.67 -8.86 -4.45
CA ALA A 91 -0.86 -8.65 -5.64
C ALA A 91 -1.66 -7.94 -6.75
N ASP A 92 -2.89 -8.38 -6.99
CA ASP A 92 -3.79 -7.78 -7.98
C ASP A 92 -4.18 -6.35 -7.58
N ALA A 93 -4.43 -6.10 -6.28
CA ALA A 93 -4.70 -4.76 -5.77
C ALA A 93 -3.52 -3.80 -5.98
N ILE A 94 -2.28 -4.25 -5.73
CA ILE A 94 -1.07 -3.47 -6.01
C ILE A 94 -0.97 -3.16 -7.51
N LYS A 95 -1.03 -4.19 -8.36
CA LYS A 95 -0.90 -4.04 -9.82
C LYS A 95 -1.98 -3.11 -10.40
N ALA A 96 -3.24 -3.25 -9.97
CA ALA A 96 -4.33 -2.38 -10.39
C ALA A 96 -4.11 -0.92 -9.96
N THR A 97 -3.61 -0.69 -8.74
CA THR A 97 -3.33 0.67 -8.24
C THR A 97 -2.14 1.30 -8.98
N ARG A 98 -1.09 0.54 -9.28
CA ARG A 98 0.02 1.03 -10.12
C ARG A 98 -0.46 1.48 -11.48
N LYS A 99 -1.27 0.65 -12.15
CA LYS A 99 -1.85 0.96 -13.45
C LYS A 99 -2.75 2.20 -13.38
N HIS A 100 -3.54 2.33 -12.31
CA HIS A 100 -4.37 3.52 -12.08
C HIS A 100 -3.54 4.80 -12.00
N ASN A 101 -2.40 4.75 -11.31
CA ASN A 101 -1.51 5.90 -11.14
C ASN A 101 -0.58 6.14 -12.34
N GLY A 102 -0.61 5.30 -13.37
CA GLY A 102 0.36 5.36 -14.48
C GLY A 102 1.79 5.03 -14.04
N HIS A 103 1.97 4.31 -12.93
CA HIS A 103 3.27 3.88 -12.40
C HIS A 103 3.62 2.46 -12.88
N ASP A 104 3.33 2.16 -14.15
CA ASP A 104 3.72 0.90 -14.80
C ASP A 104 5.23 0.81 -15.07
N ARG A 105 5.94 1.93 -14.88
CA ARG A 105 7.38 2.08 -14.91
C ARG A 105 7.85 2.89 -13.70
N GLY A 106 9.01 2.54 -13.14
CA GLY A 106 9.76 3.41 -12.25
C GLY A 106 9.91 2.91 -10.82
N SER A 107 10.68 3.68 -10.04
CA SER A 107 11.23 3.25 -8.75
C SER A 107 10.25 3.20 -7.58
N ASN A 108 9.00 3.61 -7.78
CA ASN A 108 7.99 3.61 -6.72
C ASN A 108 7.78 2.19 -6.20
N ASN A 109 7.83 2.04 -4.89
CA ASN A 109 7.49 0.81 -4.19
C ASN A 109 6.06 0.94 -3.68
N TYR A 110 5.25 -0.09 -3.90
CA TYR A 110 3.88 -0.18 -3.44
C TYR A 110 3.75 -1.18 -2.31
N ALA A 111 2.79 -0.92 -1.43
CA ALA A 111 2.33 -1.86 -0.42
C ALA A 111 0.80 -1.88 -0.37
N ALA A 112 0.25 -3.06 -0.11
CA ALA A 112 -1.14 -3.28 0.20
C ALA A 112 -1.27 -3.71 1.67
N ILE A 113 -2.28 -3.18 2.35
CA ILE A 113 -2.60 -3.51 3.73
C ILE A 113 -4.06 -3.96 3.79
N ARG A 114 -4.30 -5.21 4.20
CA ARG A 114 -5.65 -5.71 4.46
C ARG A 114 -6.04 -5.31 5.88
N TYR A 115 -7.22 -4.72 6.04
CA TYR A 115 -7.70 -4.29 7.35
C TYR A 115 -9.21 -4.43 7.50
N ILE A 116 -9.69 -4.28 8.73
CA ILE A 116 -11.12 -4.14 9.07
C ILE A 116 -11.37 -2.65 9.34
N ASP A 117 -12.27 -2.04 8.57
CA ASP A 117 -12.66 -0.63 8.74
C ASP A 117 -13.55 -0.43 10.00
N SER A 118 -13.90 0.83 10.29
CA SER A 118 -14.75 1.18 11.44
C SER A 118 -16.13 0.51 11.41
N ASP A 119 -16.60 0.16 10.22
CA ASP A 119 -17.91 -0.43 9.98
C ASP A 119 -17.84 -1.97 9.98
N GLY A 120 -16.67 -2.55 10.29
CA GLY A 120 -16.47 -4.00 10.33
C GLY A 120 -16.19 -4.64 8.97
N ASN A 121 -16.06 -3.86 7.89
CA ASN A 121 -15.82 -4.42 6.57
C ASN A 121 -14.34 -4.68 6.32
N ARG A 122 -14.05 -5.80 5.66
CA ARG A 122 -12.70 -6.12 5.21
C ARG A 122 -12.35 -5.33 3.95
N ARG A 123 -11.29 -4.52 4.03
CA ARG A 123 -10.81 -3.64 2.97
C ARG A 123 -9.32 -3.90 2.67
N ILE A 124 -8.86 -3.41 1.52
CA ILE A 124 -7.44 -3.35 1.16
C ILE A 124 -7.09 -1.89 0.88
N LEU A 125 -6.14 -1.34 1.63
CA LEU A 125 -5.54 -0.04 1.35
C LEU A 125 -4.26 -0.25 0.55
N VAL A 126 -4.12 0.40 -0.59
CA VAL A 126 -2.90 0.35 -1.41
C VAL A 126 -2.27 1.73 -1.47
N THR A 127 -0.97 1.82 -1.24
CA THR A 127 -0.22 3.08 -1.29
C THR A 127 1.16 2.85 -1.90
N HIS A 128 1.84 3.93 -2.26
CA HIS A 128 3.25 3.89 -2.63
C HIS A 128 4.13 4.72 -1.69
N SER A 129 5.44 4.56 -1.84
CA SER A 129 6.43 5.39 -1.16
C SER A 129 6.40 6.84 -1.67
N ASP A 130 6.58 7.79 -0.76
CA ASP A 130 6.82 9.21 -1.06
C ASP A 130 7.51 9.90 0.14
N GLY A 131 8.84 9.90 0.13
CA GLY A 131 9.70 10.28 1.26
C GLY A 131 9.65 9.29 2.45
N VAL A 132 8.48 8.72 2.74
CA VAL A 132 8.25 7.60 3.66
C VAL A 132 7.97 6.34 2.83
N HIS A 133 8.48 5.19 3.26
CA HIS A 133 8.25 3.92 2.57
C HIS A 133 6.78 3.50 2.65
N SER A 134 6.29 2.86 1.59
CA SER A 134 4.89 2.46 1.37
C SER A 134 4.24 1.74 2.57
N GLU A 135 4.96 0.84 3.22
CA GLU A 135 4.49 0.05 4.36
C GLU A 135 4.12 0.97 5.53
N ARG A 136 5.03 1.89 5.86
CA ARG A 136 4.85 2.88 6.92
C ARG A 136 3.81 3.91 6.52
N MET A 137 3.74 4.29 5.24
CA MET A 137 2.76 5.25 4.73
C MET A 137 1.34 4.76 4.99
N GLY A 138 1.01 3.55 4.54
CA GLY A 138 -0.34 2.98 4.68
C GLY A 138 -0.68 2.68 6.14
N ALA A 139 0.27 2.10 6.89
CA ALA A 139 0.02 1.74 8.28
C ALA A 139 -0.14 2.97 9.18
N ASN A 140 0.69 4.02 9.01
CA ASN A 140 0.50 5.26 9.76
C ASN A 140 -0.84 5.91 9.44
N TYR A 141 -1.22 5.95 8.17
CA TYR A 141 -2.51 6.47 7.75
C TYR A 141 -3.65 5.74 8.46
N LEU A 142 -3.71 4.42 8.38
CA LEU A 142 -4.75 3.62 9.07
C LEU A 142 -4.78 3.87 10.58
N LEU A 143 -3.62 3.92 11.23
CA LEU A 143 -3.51 4.16 12.66
C LEU A 143 -3.94 5.58 13.07
N ASP A 144 -3.79 6.58 12.20
CA ASP A 144 -4.28 7.94 12.44
C ASP A 144 -5.77 8.09 12.14
N GLN A 145 -6.31 7.27 11.24
CA GLN A 145 -7.75 7.13 11.03
C GLN A 145 -8.45 6.31 12.13
N GLY A 146 -7.73 5.94 13.20
CA GLY A 146 -8.29 5.23 14.35
C GLY A 146 -8.48 3.73 14.14
N ILE A 147 -7.97 3.15 13.04
CA ILE A 147 -8.00 1.69 12.84
C ILE A 147 -7.12 1.02 13.89
N PRO A 148 -7.67 0.14 14.75
CA PRO A 148 -6.87 -0.54 15.76
C PRO A 148 -5.79 -1.44 15.14
N LYS A 149 -4.62 -1.56 15.79
CA LYS A 149 -3.54 -2.45 15.33
C LYS A 149 -4.00 -3.89 15.07
N ARG A 150 -4.90 -4.42 15.90
CA ARG A 150 -5.49 -5.77 15.75
C ARG A 150 -6.35 -5.93 14.49
N ASN A 151 -6.83 -4.83 13.92
CA ASN A 151 -7.62 -4.81 12.70
C ASN A 151 -6.74 -4.68 11.46
N ILE A 152 -5.42 -4.59 11.58
CA ILE A 152 -4.47 -4.63 10.47
C ILE A 152 -4.05 -6.08 10.25
N LEU A 153 -4.67 -6.73 9.27
CA LEU A 153 -4.68 -8.18 9.10
C LEU A 153 -3.52 -8.73 8.27
N ASP A 154 -3.04 -7.98 7.28
CA ASP A 154 -1.91 -8.35 6.41
C ASP A 154 -1.20 -7.15 5.85
N LEU A 155 0.07 -7.36 5.51
CA LEU A 155 0.84 -6.46 4.67
C LEU A 155 1.50 -7.23 3.51
N ALA A 156 1.34 -6.72 2.30
CA ALA A 156 2.11 -7.15 1.14
C ALA A 156 2.87 -5.95 0.59
N THR A 157 4.15 -6.11 0.26
CA THR A 157 5.01 -5.07 -0.32
C THR A 157 5.73 -5.62 -1.54
N GLU A 158 5.99 -4.79 -2.54
CA GLU A 158 6.69 -5.28 -3.74
C GLU A 158 8.12 -5.71 -3.43
N ARG A 159 8.81 -4.93 -2.59
CA ARG A 159 10.18 -5.19 -2.15
C ARG A 159 10.20 -5.61 -0.69
N SER A 160 11.14 -6.47 -0.31
CA SER A 160 11.33 -6.82 1.10
C SER A 160 11.46 -5.58 1.99
N PRO A 161 10.86 -5.56 3.20
CA PRO A 161 11.00 -4.46 4.13
C PRO A 161 12.46 -4.16 4.40
N CYS A 162 12.87 -2.90 4.23
CA CYS A 162 14.28 -2.54 4.38
C CYS A 162 14.70 -2.47 5.85
N ASP A 163 15.96 -2.83 6.11
CA ASP A 163 16.69 -2.58 7.36
C ASP A 163 17.66 -1.39 7.26
N LYS A 164 17.63 -0.65 6.14
CA LYS A 164 18.49 0.52 5.92
C LYS A 164 18.35 1.57 7.01
N ARG A 165 19.51 2.04 7.47
CA ARG A 165 19.70 3.19 8.34
C ARG A 165 18.96 4.40 7.76
N SER A 166 17.92 4.85 8.47
CA SER A 166 16.96 5.95 8.18
C SER A 166 15.50 5.52 8.06
N ALA A 167 15.21 4.29 7.60
CA ALA A 167 13.84 3.84 7.36
C ALA A 167 13.37 2.76 8.34
N TYR A 168 14.21 1.75 8.62
CA TYR A 168 13.96 0.62 9.54
C TYR A 168 12.50 0.16 9.51
N CYS A 169 12.02 -0.19 8.31
CA CYS A 169 10.60 -0.49 8.11
C CYS A 169 10.22 -1.77 8.84
N ASP A 170 11.14 -2.72 8.87
CA ASP A 170 11.06 -3.93 9.68
C ASP A 170 10.83 -3.60 11.17
N GLN A 171 11.67 -2.77 11.78
CA GLN A 171 11.54 -2.41 13.20
C GLN A 171 10.30 -1.59 13.47
N TRP A 172 9.96 -0.69 12.55
CA TRP A 172 8.73 0.06 12.64
C TRP A 172 7.51 -0.88 12.67
N MET A 173 7.49 -1.88 11.78
CA MET A 173 6.41 -2.87 11.73
C MET A 173 6.33 -3.69 13.02
N LYS A 174 7.47 -4.16 13.57
CA LYS A 174 7.49 -4.86 14.87
C LYS A 174 6.89 -4.05 16.00
N LEU A 175 7.22 -2.76 16.08
CA LEU A 175 6.75 -1.90 17.18
C LEU A 175 5.27 -1.51 17.02
N HIS A 176 4.85 -1.24 15.78
CA HIS A 176 3.58 -0.56 15.54
C HIS A 176 2.49 -1.47 14.99
N ILE A 177 2.85 -2.57 14.33
CA ILE A 177 1.92 -3.60 13.84
C ILE A 177 2.47 -5.03 14.05
N PRO A 178 2.87 -5.41 15.29
CA PRO A 178 3.65 -6.62 15.60
C PRO A 178 3.02 -7.94 15.14
N LYS A 179 1.69 -8.00 15.07
CA LYS A 179 0.93 -9.22 14.78
C LYS A 179 0.53 -9.33 13.30
N THR A 180 0.92 -8.36 12.48
CA THR A 180 0.54 -8.32 11.07
C THR A 180 1.53 -9.17 10.26
N PRO A 181 1.10 -10.30 9.66
CA PRO A 181 1.94 -11.06 8.75
C PRO A 181 2.36 -10.19 7.56
N SER A 182 3.59 -10.38 7.10
CA SER A 182 4.13 -9.62 5.97
C SER A 182 4.61 -10.54 4.84
N THR A 183 4.36 -10.12 3.61
CA THR A 183 4.81 -10.80 2.39
C THR A 183 5.53 -9.81 1.49
N HIS A 184 6.47 -10.30 0.69
CA HIS A 184 7.16 -9.51 -0.32
C HIS A 184 7.37 -10.26 -1.63
N TYR A 185 7.54 -9.53 -2.74
CA TYR A 185 7.60 -10.15 -4.08
C TYR A 185 9.04 -10.30 -4.59
N THR A 186 9.85 -9.25 -4.44
CA THR A 186 11.28 -9.29 -4.76
C THR A 186 12.11 -8.94 -3.55
N ASP A 187 13.27 -9.59 -3.43
CA ASP A 187 14.26 -9.20 -2.42
C ASP A 187 14.83 -7.82 -2.78
N TYR A 188 15.16 -7.06 -1.75
CA TYR A 188 15.82 -5.77 -1.82
C TYR A 188 16.67 -5.63 -0.56
N ASP A 189 17.98 -5.46 -0.74
CA ASP A 189 18.94 -5.40 0.38
C ASP A 189 19.02 -6.70 1.21
N ILE A 190 18.33 -7.75 0.77
CA ILE A 190 18.41 -9.11 1.27
C ILE A 190 19.15 -9.93 0.21
N ASN A 191 20.12 -10.74 0.66
CA ASN A 191 20.90 -11.66 -0.18
C ASN A 191 21.62 -10.99 -1.37
N GLY A 192 22.07 -9.73 -1.22
CA GLY A 192 22.81 -9.02 -2.25
C GLY A 192 21.97 -8.47 -3.41
N THR A 193 20.64 -8.54 -3.34
CA THR A 193 19.78 -7.99 -4.41
C THR A 193 19.81 -6.46 -4.40
N SER A 194 20.37 -5.87 -5.45
CA SER A 194 20.49 -4.42 -5.58
C SER A 194 19.15 -3.72 -5.82
N ARG A 195 19.07 -2.43 -5.49
CA ARG A 195 17.89 -1.59 -5.77
C ARG A 195 17.49 -1.63 -7.25
N SER A 196 18.47 -1.57 -8.15
CA SER A 196 18.22 -1.55 -9.59
C SER A 196 17.67 -2.89 -10.09
N ALA A 197 18.15 -4.01 -9.55
CA ALA A 197 17.62 -5.33 -9.84
C ALA A 197 16.16 -5.47 -9.36
N ALA A 198 15.88 -5.06 -8.12
CA ALA A 198 14.52 -5.07 -7.58
C ALA A 198 13.56 -4.18 -8.40
N ASN A 199 14.00 -2.98 -8.81
CA ASN A 199 13.21 -2.10 -9.66
C ASN A 199 12.89 -2.74 -11.01
N ARG A 200 13.90 -3.30 -11.69
CA ARG A 200 13.70 -3.98 -12.98
C ARG A 200 12.72 -5.15 -12.88
N TRP A 201 12.80 -5.91 -11.79
CA TRP A 201 11.87 -7.01 -11.54
C TRP A 201 10.43 -6.48 -11.40
N VAL A 202 10.23 -5.43 -10.59
CA VAL A 202 8.92 -4.80 -10.39
C VAL A 202 8.39 -4.22 -11.70
N ASP A 203 9.21 -3.53 -12.49
CA ASP A 203 8.83 -2.99 -13.80
C ASP A 203 8.43 -4.10 -14.79
N GLY A 204 9.11 -5.25 -14.74
CA GLY A 204 8.72 -6.43 -15.51
C GLY A 204 7.37 -6.97 -15.07
N TRP A 205 7.20 -7.17 -13.77
CA TRP A 205 5.96 -7.69 -13.17
C TRP A 205 4.76 -6.79 -13.40
N ALA A 206 4.88 -5.49 -13.16
CA ALA A 206 3.79 -4.52 -13.30
C ALA A 206 3.24 -4.43 -14.73
N ARG A 207 4.08 -4.69 -15.75
CA ARG A 207 3.71 -4.69 -17.17
C ARG A 207 3.07 -6.00 -17.65
N ARG A 208 3.28 -7.12 -16.94
CA ARG A 208 2.62 -8.38 -17.30
C ARG A 208 1.11 -8.24 -17.11
N ALA A 209 0.32 -8.78 -18.03
CA ALA A 209 -1.13 -8.84 -17.89
C ALA A 209 -1.51 -9.42 -16.53
N VAL A 210 -2.57 -8.90 -15.92
CA VAL A 210 -3.20 -9.58 -14.77
C VAL A 210 -3.75 -10.87 -15.36
N HIS A 211 -3.40 -12.03 -14.78
CA HIS A 211 -4.00 -13.30 -15.20
C HIS A 211 -5.52 -13.14 -15.10
N GLY A 212 -6.17 -13.22 -16.26
CA GLY A 212 -7.60 -13.01 -16.41
C GLY A 212 -8.37 -13.95 -15.49
N SER A 213 -9.40 -13.39 -14.85
CA SER A 213 -10.43 -14.14 -14.14
C SER A 213 -11.20 -15.06 -15.08
#